data_AF-G3NZX1-F1
#
_entry.id   AF-G3NZX1-F1
#
_cell.length_a   1.000
_cell.length_b   1.000
_cell.length_c   1.000
_cell.angle_alpha   90.00
_cell.angle_beta   90.00
_cell.angle_gamma   90.00
#
_symmetry.space_group_name_H-M   'P 1'
#
loop_
_entity.id
_entity.type
_entity.pdbx_description
1 polymer ?
#
loop_
_entity_poly.entity_id
_entity_poly.type
_entity_poly.pdbx_seq_one_letter_code
_entity_poly.pdbx_strand_id
1 'polypeptide(L)'
;MTSQIPALTQPDTPRTDSVFSILSGFYSLDSGVPGLSQVILDKLNMKDYGEYRAAVEGKAEGISFRNYKEMFKKMEETFEFCTSCNRLPARLAEGQTLKRCVKCLNVYYCTKECQRKDWPLHKKVCKMLRLVAIDRLVEWLMFTGDLPLPTAKWSKPAAEVKNWDDWLGMQEDLAPRLDAASSGANMATLWKNVGRPRPADSDLQASLWRIQSEFLSRVLAVGTALRHFGLDPRAKPLTVHIAGASHNETMGARPTDYDELNNMFPGHQGIEVVLVGPEVADGPVTRPPLRSFGPRQRVYVSAHKGLYHHFWEDVVEKEEAAKPDLVVGFHPGFHANQGLLEGWLPTLLLLRDYDIPSFFTVFSEAELEASLHILQELEMHVRDSGTNPFSAQKPEQRHSSPNKAPVYCNSHYVRFQGSLPRAD
;
A
#
# COMPACT_ATOMS: atom_id res chain seq x y z
N MET A 1 34.82 -29.03 23.70
CA MET A 1 33.56 -28.35 24.08
C MET A 1 33.00 -27.69 22.84
N THR A 2 32.11 -28.39 22.15
CA THR A 2 31.41 -27.93 20.94
C THR A 2 30.34 -26.94 21.33
N SER A 3 30.56 -25.65 21.03
CA SER A 3 29.56 -24.60 21.15
C SER A 3 28.45 -24.85 20.12
N GLN A 4 27.28 -25.27 20.59
CA GLN A 4 26.08 -25.34 19.77
C GLN A 4 25.56 -23.91 19.55
N ILE A 5 25.56 -23.46 18.30
CA ILE A 5 24.86 -22.26 17.86
C ILE A 5 23.36 -22.54 18.06
N PRO A 6 22.57 -21.68 18.75
CA PRO A 6 21.14 -21.89 18.88
C PRO A 6 20.48 -21.90 17.51
N ALA A 7 19.58 -22.85 17.27
CA ALA A 7 18.75 -22.86 16.07
C ALA A 7 17.92 -21.58 16.01
N LEU A 8 17.98 -20.87 14.88
CA LEU A 8 17.13 -19.72 14.60
C LEU A 8 15.66 -20.15 14.69
N THR A 9 14.87 -19.48 15.52
CA THR A 9 13.41 -19.58 15.51
C THR A 9 12.91 -19.12 14.14
N GLN A 10 12.41 -20.05 13.34
CA GLN A 10 11.71 -19.70 12.10
C GLN A 10 10.46 -18.88 12.46
N PRO A 11 10.04 -17.91 11.62
CA PRO A 11 8.73 -17.30 11.80
C PRO A 11 7.67 -18.40 11.78
N ASP A 12 6.81 -18.43 12.80
CA ASP A 12 5.70 -19.38 12.88
C ASP A 12 4.89 -19.33 11.58
N THR A 13 4.52 -20.51 11.06
CA THR A 13 3.54 -20.59 9.95
C THR A 13 2.30 -19.79 10.30
N PRO A 14 1.81 -18.90 9.42
CA PRO A 14 0.63 -18.08 9.69
C PRO A 14 -0.54 -18.96 10.12
N ARG A 15 -1.08 -18.72 11.31
CA ARG A 15 -2.30 -19.39 11.78
C ARG A 15 -3.52 -18.65 11.25
N THR A 16 -4.61 -19.39 11.05
CA THR A 16 -5.87 -18.95 10.44
C THR A 16 -6.61 -17.87 11.25
N ASP A 17 -6.19 -17.62 12.49
CA ASP A 17 -6.86 -16.81 13.49
C ASP A 17 -6.15 -15.47 13.81
N SER A 18 -4.97 -15.17 13.26
CA SER A 18 -4.44 -13.80 13.30
C SER A 18 -3.34 -13.47 12.28
N VAL A 19 -3.40 -12.22 11.79
CA VAL A 19 -2.35 -11.44 11.07
C VAL A 19 -2.10 -11.76 9.60
N PHE A 20 -2.97 -11.25 8.74
CA PHE A 20 -2.97 -11.59 7.33
C PHE A 20 -1.89 -10.89 6.47
N SER A 21 -1.33 -9.72 6.82
CA SER A 21 -0.38 -9.03 5.91
C SER A 21 1.07 -9.05 6.40
N ILE A 22 1.36 -8.67 7.65
CA ILE A 22 2.75 -8.48 8.08
C ILE A 22 3.47 -9.83 8.36
N LEU A 23 2.86 -10.77 9.08
CA LEU A 23 3.45 -12.12 9.29
C LEU A 23 3.64 -12.83 7.94
N SER A 24 2.63 -12.76 7.08
CA SER A 24 2.69 -13.27 5.71
C SER A 24 3.82 -12.60 4.90
N GLY A 25 4.00 -11.29 5.08
CA GLY A 25 5.10 -10.52 4.48
C GLY A 25 6.47 -11.00 4.94
N PHE A 26 6.69 -11.15 6.24
CA PHE A 26 7.95 -11.68 6.81
C PHE A 26 8.21 -13.12 6.38
N TYR A 27 7.18 -13.97 6.42
CA TYR A 27 7.27 -15.34 5.90
C TYR A 27 7.63 -15.39 4.41
N SER A 28 6.99 -14.52 3.59
CA SER A 28 7.31 -14.41 2.17
C SER A 28 8.72 -13.86 1.92
N LEU A 29 9.24 -13.00 2.79
CA LEU A 29 10.61 -12.52 2.72
C LEU A 29 11.60 -13.66 2.95
N ASP A 30 11.40 -14.44 4.01
CA ASP A 30 12.28 -15.57 4.36
C ASP A 30 12.18 -16.75 3.41
N SER A 31 10.98 -17.02 2.88
CA SER A 31 10.80 -18.03 1.83
C SER A 31 11.59 -17.69 0.56
N GLY A 32 11.73 -16.39 0.24
CA GLY A 32 12.55 -15.94 -0.88
C GLY A 32 14.04 -15.82 -0.55
N VAL A 33 14.38 -15.32 0.64
CA VAL A 33 15.74 -15.07 1.12
C VAL A 33 15.83 -15.48 2.60
N PRO A 34 16.27 -16.71 2.91
CA PRO A 34 16.25 -17.23 4.28
C PRO A 34 17.05 -16.38 5.27
N GLY A 35 16.35 -15.75 6.23
CA GLY A 35 16.90 -14.89 7.29
C GLY A 35 16.87 -13.40 6.97
N LEU A 36 16.20 -12.99 5.89
CA LEU A 36 16.04 -11.57 5.53
C LEU A 36 15.16 -10.84 6.55
N SER A 37 14.17 -11.51 7.14
CA SER A 37 13.39 -10.97 8.27
C SER A 37 14.28 -10.47 9.41
N GLN A 38 15.28 -11.28 9.79
CA GLN A 38 16.21 -10.94 10.87
C GLN A 38 17.06 -9.72 10.52
N VAL A 39 17.47 -9.58 9.25
CA VAL A 39 18.19 -8.37 8.80
C VAL A 39 17.33 -7.13 9.01
N ILE A 40 16.03 -7.20 8.72
CA ILE A 40 15.09 -6.08 8.94
C ILE A 40 15.05 -5.73 10.43
N LEU A 41 14.81 -6.73 11.29
CA LEU A 41 14.71 -6.54 12.74
C LEU A 41 16.00 -5.95 13.31
N ASP A 42 17.17 -6.51 12.96
CA ASP A 42 18.47 -6.02 13.41
C ASP A 42 18.71 -4.56 13.00
N LYS A 43 18.37 -4.20 11.76
CA LYS A 43 18.53 -2.83 11.25
C LYS A 43 17.56 -1.86 11.92
N LEU A 44 16.38 -2.30 12.32
CA LEU A 44 15.40 -1.48 13.03
C LEU A 44 15.58 -1.52 14.57
N ASN A 45 16.65 -2.16 15.08
CA ASN A 45 16.90 -2.38 16.52
C ASN A 45 15.74 -3.10 17.23
N MET A 46 15.11 -4.07 16.57
CA MET A 46 13.99 -4.84 17.11
C MET A 46 14.41 -6.27 17.43
N LYS A 47 13.92 -6.81 18.54
CA LYS A 47 14.26 -8.19 18.96
C LYS A 47 13.49 -9.24 18.18
N ASP A 48 12.22 -8.97 17.93
CA ASP A 48 11.30 -9.94 17.36
C ASP A 48 10.16 -9.27 16.59
N TYR A 49 9.32 -10.12 16.01
CA TYR A 49 8.13 -9.72 15.27
C TYR A 49 7.11 -8.95 16.13
N GLY A 50 7.01 -9.25 17.42
CA GLY A 50 6.10 -8.57 18.34
C GLY A 50 6.48 -7.10 18.52
N GLU A 51 7.78 -6.81 18.70
CA GLU A 51 8.29 -5.43 18.76
C GLU A 51 8.10 -4.69 17.42
N TYR A 52 8.36 -5.35 16.28
CA TYR A 52 8.08 -4.75 14.97
C TYR A 52 6.62 -4.36 14.84
N ARG A 53 5.72 -5.29 15.12
CA ARG A 53 4.28 -5.07 15.05
C ARG A 53 3.83 -3.96 15.99
N ALA A 54 4.29 -3.96 17.24
CA ALA A 54 3.93 -2.94 18.22
C ALA A 54 4.38 -1.54 17.76
N ALA A 55 5.55 -1.42 17.12
CA ALA A 55 6.02 -0.16 16.56
C ALA A 55 5.17 0.31 15.37
N VAL A 56 4.80 -0.60 14.45
CA VAL A 56 3.91 -0.29 13.32
C VAL A 56 2.50 0.11 13.80
N GLU A 57 2.01 -0.50 14.89
CA GLU A 57 0.73 -0.13 15.52
C GLU A 57 0.80 1.14 16.39
N GLY A 58 1.98 1.77 16.54
CA GLY A 58 2.15 2.97 17.38
C GLY A 58 2.11 2.70 18.89
N LYS A 59 2.27 1.44 19.33
CA LYS A 59 2.15 0.98 20.72
C LYS A 59 3.48 0.75 21.45
N ALA A 60 4.60 0.79 20.74
CA ALA A 60 5.94 0.76 21.34
C ALA A 60 6.56 2.17 21.32
N GLU A 61 7.51 2.45 22.22
CA GLU A 61 8.47 3.55 21.99
C GLU A 61 9.04 3.33 20.58
N GLY A 62 8.76 4.28 19.67
CA GLY A 62 9.03 4.11 18.25
C GLY A 62 10.49 3.77 17.96
N ILE A 63 10.78 3.36 16.72
CA ILE A 63 12.15 3.07 16.29
C ILE A 63 13.05 4.27 16.62
N SER A 64 13.88 4.11 17.65
CA SER A 64 14.73 5.20 18.12
C SER A 64 16.04 5.17 17.36
N PHE A 65 16.26 6.21 16.57
CA PHE A 65 17.53 6.48 15.89
C PHE A 65 18.21 7.66 16.58
N ARG A 66 19.55 7.63 16.71
CA ARG A 66 20.29 8.71 17.38
C ARG A 66 20.22 10.03 16.61
N ASN A 67 20.04 9.97 15.29
CA ASN A 67 19.88 11.11 14.38
C ASN A 67 19.37 10.64 13.00
N TYR A 68 19.02 11.60 12.14
CA TYR A 68 18.53 11.31 10.78
C TYR A 68 19.54 10.53 9.91
N LYS A 69 20.85 10.76 10.08
CA LYS A 69 21.87 10.02 9.33
C LYS A 69 21.85 8.53 9.66
N GLU A 70 21.66 8.16 10.92
CA GLU A 70 21.50 6.78 11.33
C GLU A 70 20.20 6.18 10.77
N MET A 71 19.08 6.91 10.88
CA MET A 71 17.78 6.49 10.36
C MET A 71 17.82 6.13 8.88
N PHE A 72 18.26 7.06 8.02
CA PHE A 72 18.30 6.81 6.58
C PHE A 72 19.26 5.69 6.20
N LYS A 73 20.41 5.58 6.88
CA LYS A 73 21.33 4.47 6.67
C LYS A 73 20.65 3.13 6.95
N LYS A 74 19.98 3.00 8.11
CA LYS A 74 19.28 1.77 8.49
C LYS A 74 18.11 1.44 7.57
N MET A 75 17.38 2.45 7.09
CA MET A 75 16.36 2.29 6.05
C MET A 75 16.97 1.73 4.75
N GLU A 76 18.05 2.31 4.23
CA GLU A 76 18.71 1.82 3.01
C GLU A 76 19.22 0.36 3.15
N GLU A 77 19.66 0.00 4.35
CA GLU A 77 20.22 -1.33 4.67
C GLU A 77 19.18 -2.36 5.14
N THR A 78 17.90 -1.99 5.27
CA THR A 78 16.83 -2.88 5.79
C THR A 78 16.66 -4.16 4.97
N PHE A 79 16.93 -4.11 3.67
CA PHE A 79 16.83 -5.25 2.75
C PHE A 79 18.19 -5.63 2.14
N GLU A 80 19.26 -5.51 2.93
CA GLU A 80 20.63 -5.75 2.48
C GLU A 80 20.93 -7.25 2.38
N PHE A 81 21.02 -7.79 1.16
CA PHE A 81 21.48 -9.16 0.87
C PHE A 81 22.06 -9.27 -0.55
N CYS A 82 22.90 -10.26 -0.83
CA CYS A 82 23.43 -10.48 -2.17
C CYS A 82 22.31 -10.96 -3.13
N THR A 83 21.95 -10.13 -4.10
CA THR A 83 20.88 -10.46 -5.07
C THR A 83 21.15 -11.70 -5.91
N SER A 84 22.41 -12.07 -6.13
CA SER A 84 22.75 -13.26 -6.94
C SER A 84 22.72 -14.58 -6.16
N CYS A 85 22.98 -14.57 -4.85
CA CYS A 85 23.20 -15.79 -4.06
C CYS A 85 22.53 -15.79 -2.68
N ASN A 86 21.71 -14.78 -2.40
CA ASN A 86 20.96 -14.61 -1.16
C ASN A 86 21.80 -14.57 0.12
N ARG A 87 23.12 -14.33 -0.01
CA ARG A 87 24.02 -14.22 1.14
C ARG A 87 23.74 -12.94 1.92
N LEU A 88 23.41 -13.10 3.20
CA LEU A 88 23.16 -12.01 4.14
C LEU A 88 24.47 -11.42 4.70
N PRO A 89 24.45 -10.17 5.22
CA PRO A 89 25.62 -9.52 5.83
C PRO A 89 26.29 -10.35 6.93
N ALA A 90 25.50 -10.97 7.81
CA ALA A 90 26.01 -11.81 8.92
C ALA A 90 26.74 -13.08 8.45
N ARG A 91 26.62 -13.46 7.17
CA ARG A 91 27.27 -14.65 6.58
C ARG A 91 28.47 -14.29 5.69
N LEU A 92 28.95 -13.06 5.77
CA LEU A 92 30.17 -12.61 5.09
C LEU A 92 31.41 -12.93 5.93
N ALA A 93 32.56 -13.04 5.28
CA ALA A 93 33.84 -13.14 5.99
C ALA A 93 34.14 -11.84 6.75
N GLU A 94 34.96 -11.93 7.80
CA GLU A 94 35.37 -10.78 8.59
C GLU A 94 35.97 -9.68 7.70
N GLY A 95 35.49 -8.44 7.87
CA GLY A 95 35.89 -7.29 7.05
C GLY A 95 35.25 -7.19 5.66
N GLN A 96 34.47 -8.19 5.22
CA GLN A 96 33.76 -8.14 3.94
C GLN A 96 32.38 -7.48 4.10
N THR A 97 32.02 -6.60 3.16
CA THR A 97 30.70 -5.95 3.09
C THR A 97 30.05 -6.18 1.72
N LEU A 98 28.71 -6.10 1.67
CA LEU A 98 28.01 -6.12 0.40
C LEU A 98 28.21 -4.81 -0.36
N LYS A 99 28.32 -4.90 -1.68
CA LYS A 99 28.54 -3.76 -2.57
C LYS A 99 27.28 -3.47 -3.36
N ARG A 100 26.85 -2.21 -3.35
CA ARG A 100 25.69 -1.76 -4.12
C ARG A 100 25.96 -1.74 -5.61
N CYS A 101 24.91 -1.99 -6.40
CA CYS A 101 24.92 -1.63 -7.80
C CYS A 101 25.05 -0.11 -7.95
N VAL A 102 26.13 0.37 -8.56
CA VAL A 102 26.41 1.81 -8.71
C VAL A 102 25.40 2.55 -9.60
N LYS A 103 24.59 1.83 -10.39
CA LYS A 103 23.61 2.43 -11.31
C LYS A 103 22.27 2.71 -10.64
N CYS A 104 21.72 1.73 -9.92
CA CYS A 104 20.39 1.83 -9.31
C CYS A 104 20.44 2.12 -7.82
N LEU A 105 21.56 1.83 -7.15
CA LEU A 105 21.75 1.98 -5.70
C LEU A 105 20.77 1.18 -4.82
N ASN A 106 20.01 0.25 -5.42
CA ASN A 106 18.93 -0.47 -4.76
C ASN A 106 19.27 -1.92 -4.38
N VAL A 107 20.17 -2.57 -5.12
CA VAL A 107 20.54 -3.98 -4.93
C VAL A 107 22.01 -4.13 -4.54
N TYR A 108 22.33 -5.25 -3.90
CA TYR A 108 23.62 -5.51 -3.29
C TYR A 108 24.24 -6.82 -3.78
N TYR A 109 25.57 -6.91 -3.78
CA TYR A 109 26.34 -8.09 -4.20
C TYR A 109 27.54 -8.33 -3.29
N CYS A 110 27.80 -9.59 -2.93
CA CYS A 110 28.97 -9.93 -2.12
C CYS A 110 30.29 -9.89 -2.91
N THR A 111 30.23 -10.12 -4.22
CA THR A 111 31.41 -10.10 -5.11
C THR A 111 31.08 -9.57 -6.51
N LYS A 112 32.12 -9.23 -7.28
CA LYS A 112 31.98 -8.82 -8.69
C LYS A 112 31.48 -9.98 -9.57
N GLU A 113 31.82 -11.22 -9.23
CA GLU A 113 31.32 -12.41 -9.93
C GLU A 113 29.81 -12.57 -9.75
N CYS A 114 29.30 -12.38 -8.53
CA CYS A 114 27.86 -12.37 -8.26
C CYS A 114 27.14 -11.28 -9.06
N GLN A 115 27.70 -10.07 -9.12
CA GLN A 115 27.14 -8.99 -9.93
C GLN A 115 27.13 -9.33 -11.43
N ARG A 116 28.23 -9.89 -11.96
CA ARG A 116 28.33 -10.30 -13.39
C ARG A 116 27.34 -11.41 -13.72
N LYS A 117 27.17 -12.39 -12.83
CA LYS A 117 26.22 -13.49 -12.96
C LYS A 117 24.78 -12.99 -13.01
N ASP A 118 24.44 -12.02 -12.17
CA ASP A 118 23.09 -11.47 -12.06
C ASP A 118 22.76 -10.46 -13.18
N TRP A 119 23.77 -9.83 -13.77
CA TRP A 119 23.61 -8.73 -14.75
C TRP A 119 22.61 -9.01 -15.90
N PRO A 120 22.54 -10.20 -16.52
CA PRO A 120 21.56 -10.48 -17.58
C PRO A 120 20.09 -10.28 -17.14
N LEU A 121 19.79 -10.56 -15.88
CA LEU A 121 18.48 -10.34 -15.27
C LEU A 121 18.36 -8.90 -14.78
N HIS A 122 19.30 -8.45 -13.96
CA HIS A 122 19.27 -7.14 -13.32
C HIS A 122 19.21 -5.98 -14.32
N LYS A 123 19.91 -6.06 -15.45
CA LYS A 123 19.93 -4.97 -16.46
C LYS A 123 18.54 -4.61 -16.97
N LYS A 124 17.58 -5.55 -16.93
CA LYS A 124 16.20 -5.34 -17.36
C LYS A 124 15.43 -4.44 -16.41
N VAL A 125 15.72 -4.51 -15.11
CA VAL A 125 15.01 -3.77 -14.06
C VAL A 125 15.86 -2.66 -13.41
N CYS A 126 17.17 -2.61 -13.68
CA CYS A 126 18.11 -1.68 -13.06
C CYS A 126 17.65 -0.22 -13.09
N LYS A 127 17.11 0.24 -14.23
CA LYS A 127 16.57 1.60 -14.35
C LYS A 127 15.36 1.82 -13.46
N MET A 128 14.42 0.87 -13.41
CA MET A 128 13.24 0.97 -12.56
C MET A 128 13.61 0.94 -11.08
N LEU A 129 14.56 0.09 -10.70
CA LEU A 129 15.06 0.01 -9.33
C LEU A 129 15.79 1.29 -8.88
N ARG A 130 16.31 2.10 -9.82
CA ARG A 130 16.80 3.45 -9.48
C ARG A 130 15.65 4.34 -9.01
N LEU A 131 14.49 4.25 -9.65
CA LEU A 131 13.29 5.00 -9.24
C LEU A 131 12.83 4.54 -7.86
N VAL A 132 12.67 3.22 -7.66
CA VAL A 132 12.34 2.62 -6.35
C VAL A 132 13.27 3.13 -5.25
N ALA A 133 14.59 3.13 -5.51
CA ALA A 133 15.56 3.60 -4.54
C ALA A 133 15.33 5.05 -4.15
N ILE A 134 15.06 5.94 -5.11
CA ILE A 134 14.78 7.36 -4.89
C ILE A 134 13.45 7.52 -4.14
N ASP A 135 12.38 6.90 -4.64
CA ASP A 135 11.03 6.99 -4.12
C ASP A 135 10.97 6.59 -2.64
N ARG A 136 11.60 5.48 -2.27
CA ARG A 136 11.68 5.00 -0.87
C ARG A 136 12.27 6.03 0.10
N LEU A 137 13.14 6.91 -0.37
CA LEU A 137 13.68 8.00 0.47
C LEU A 137 12.79 9.24 0.46
N VAL A 138 12.25 9.61 -0.71
CA VAL A 138 11.37 10.77 -0.84
C VAL A 138 10.05 10.54 -0.10
N GLU A 139 9.62 9.28 0.03
CA GLU A 139 8.46 8.86 0.82
C GLU A 139 8.54 9.27 2.30
N TRP A 140 9.74 9.52 2.82
CA TRP A 140 9.91 10.09 4.16
C TRP A 140 9.19 11.44 4.34
N LEU A 141 9.00 12.18 3.25
CA LEU A 141 8.33 13.48 3.27
C LEU A 141 6.84 13.42 3.67
N MET A 142 6.24 12.22 3.67
CA MET A 142 4.92 11.99 4.23
C MET A 142 4.90 12.23 5.75
N PHE A 143 5.97 11.82 6.44
CA PHE A 143 6.09 11.97 7.89
C PHE A 143 6.50 13.37 8.32
N THR A 144 6.98 14.21 7.39
CA THR A 144 7.29 15.62 7.65
C THR A 144 6.15 16.57 7.27
N GLY A 145 5.05 16.03 6.73
CA GLY A 145 3.85 16.79 6.35
C GLY A 145 3.93 17.48 4.99
N ASP A 146 4.98 17.24 4.19
CA ASP A 146 5.09 17.78 2.83
C ASP A 146 4.22 17.01 1.82
N LEU A 147 3.86 15.76 2.14
CA LEU A 147 3.01 14.89 1.31
C LEU A 147 1.82 14.29 2.10
N PRO A 148 0.73 13.90 1.41
CA PRO A 148 0.41 14.26 0.03
C PRO A 148 0.04 15.75 -0.11
N LEU A 149 0.29 16.28 -1.30
CA LEU A 149 -0.01 17.65 -1.69
C LEU A 149 -1.53 17.85 -1.81
N PRO A 150 -2.06 19.02 -1.39
CA PRO A 150 -3.46 19.36 -1.63
C PRO A 150 -3.71 19.49 -3.14
N THR A 151 -4.95 19.23 -3.54
CA THR A 151 -5.42 19.31 -4.93
C THR A 151 -6.50 20.37 -5.07
N ALA A 152 -6.70 20.87 -6.29
CA ALA A 152 -7.76 21.84 -6.57
C ALA A 152 -9.11 21.14 -6.84
N LYS A 153 -10.21 21.89 -6.68
CA LYS A 153 -11.53 21.46 -7.14
C LYS A 153 -11.47 21.11 -8.63
N TRP A 154 -12.18 20.06 -9.04
CA TRP A 154 -12.17 19.65 -10.43
C TRP A 154 -12.82 20.71 -11.30
N SER A 155 -12.11 21.12 -12.37
CA SER A 155 -12.64 22.04 -13.37
C SER A 155 -13.53 21.35 -14.40
N LYS A 156 -13.50 20.01 -14.45
CA LYS A 156 -14.34 19.18 -15.31
C LYS A 156 -15.24 18.24 -14.50
N PRO A 157 -16.43 17.88 -15.00
CA PRO A 157 -17.27 16.85 -14.39
C PRO A 157 -16.52 15.52 -14.29
N ALA A 158 -16.79 14.75 -13.24
CA ALA A 158 -16.13 13.47 -13.03
C ALA A 158 -16.25 12.51 -14.23
N ALA A 159 -17.37 12.57 -14.96
CA ALA A 159 -17.61 11.77 -16.17
C ALA A 159 -16.58 12.00 -17.30
N GLU A 160 -16.00 13.19 -17.38
CA GLU A 160 -15.07 13.61 -18.44
C GLU A 160 -13.60 13.31 -18.12
N VAL A 161 -13.28 13.05 -16.86
CA VAL A 161 -11.92 12.75 -16.41
C VAL A 161 -11.76 11.24 -16.42
N LYS A 162 -11.05 10.73 -17.44
CA LYS A 162 -10.96 9.28 -17.71
C LYS A 162 -9.63 8.69 -17.30
N ASN A 163 -8.57 9.48 -17.19
CA ASN A 163 -7.21 9.02 -16.90
C ASN A 163 -6.35 10.14 -16.27
N TRP A 164 -5.08 9.83 -16.01
CA TRP A 164 -4.13 10.80 -15.46
C TRP A 164 -3.91 12.05 -16.32
N ASP A 165 -3.94 11.95 -17.66
CA ASP A 165 -3.74 13.12 -18.54
C ASP A 165 -4.91 14.11 -18.38
N ASP A 166 -6.14 13.61 -18.31
CA ASP A 166 -7.31 14.45 -18.04
C ASP A 166 -7.22 15.10 -16.66
N TRP A 167 -6.79 14.34 -15.65
CA TRP A 167 -6.67 14.83 -14.27
C TRP A 167 -5.56 15.88 -14.14
N LEU A 168 -4.38 15.61 -14.70
CA LEU A 168 -3.27 16.56 -14.74
C LEU A 168 -3.64 17.83 -15.48
N GLY A 169 -4.42 17.72 -16.55
CA GLY A 169 -4.97 18.87 -17.29
C GLY A 169 -5.89 19.78 -16.46
N MET A 170 -6.35 19.35 -15.28
CA MET A 170 -7.11 20.20 -14.35
C MET A 170 -6.26 20.83 -13.24
N GLN A 171 -5.01 20.40 -13.06
CA GLN A 171 -4.21 20.72 -11.87
C GLN A 171 -3.07 21.70 -12.20
N GLU A 172 -3.45 22.92 -12.60
CA GLU A 172 -2.52 23.98 -13.02
C GLU A 172 -1.45 24.30 -11.96
N ASP A 173 -1.80 24.21 -10.67
CA ASP A 173 -0.92 24.50 -9.54
C ASP A 173 -0.02 23.32 -9.11
N LEU A 174 -0.16 22.14 -9.72
CA LEU A 174 0.56 20.96 -9.23
C LEU A 174 2.08 21.08 -9.45
N ALA A 175 2.50 21.55 -10.63
CA ALA A 175 3.93 21.69 -10.94
C ALA A 175 4.64 22.66 -9.96
N PRO A 176 4.13 23.88 -9.73
CA PRO A 176 4.70 24.76 -8.70
C PRO A 176 4.74 24.15 -7.29
N ARG A 177 3.75 23.34 -6.90
CA ARG A 177 3.73 22.66 -5.59
C ARG A 177 4.79 21.56 -5.50
N LEU A 178 4.97 20.78 -6.57
CA LEU A 178 6.05 19.79 -6.67
C LEU A 178 7.43 20.46 -6.61
N ASP A 179 7.58 21.60 -7.27
CA ASP A 179 8.83 22.39 -7.27
C ASP A 179 9.18 22.89 -5.87
N ALA A 180 8.18 23.44 -5.17
CA ALA A 180 8.31 23.90 -3.80
C ALA A 180 8.71 22.76 -2.85
N ALA A 181 8.05 21.60 -2.95
CA ALA A 181 8.40 20.42 -2.16
C ALA A 181 9.82 19.90 -2.48
N SER A 182 10.23 19.91 -3.75
CA SER A 182 11.57 19.46 -4.17
C SER A 182 12.69 20.40 -3.68
N SER A 183 12.37 21.68 -3.46
CA SER A 183 13.29 22.71 -2.97
C SER A 183 13.18 22.94 -1.47
N GLY A 184 12.32 22.19 -0.78
CA GLY A 184 12.01 22.36 0.64
C GLY A 184 13.14 21.95 1.60
N ALA A 185 13.07 22.45 2.83
CA ALA A 185 14.06 22.18 3.88
C ALA A 185 14.13 20.69 4.26
N ASN A 186 13.00 19.98 4.22
CA ASN A 186 12.95 18.54 4.49
C ASN A 186 13.65 17.75 3.37
N MET A 187 13.42 18.09 2.10
CA MET A 187 14.17 17.50 0.98
C MET A 187 15.68 17.75 1.10
N ALA A 188 16.10 18.95 1.49
CA ALA A 188 17.51 19.25 1.74
C ALA A 188 18.07 18.43 2.91
N THR A 189 17.30 18.27 3.99
CA THR A 189 17.67 17.47 5.17
C THR A 189 17.83 15.99 4.83
N LEU A 190 16.92 15.44 4.02
CA LEU A 190 16.99 14.07 3.51
C LEU A 190 18.34 13.84 2.84
N TRP A 191 18.65 14.61 1.80
CA TRP A 191 19.85 14.38 0.99
C TRP A 191 21.16 14.77 1.69
N LYS A 192 21.11 15.61 2.72
CA LYS A 192 22.26 15.88 3.60
C LYS A 192 22.63 14.67 4.48
N ASN A 193 21.65 13.85 4.85
CA ASN A 193 21.84 12.75 5.80
C ASN A 193 21.96 11.37 5.14
N VAL A 194 21.66 11.30 3.84
CA VAL A 194 21.66 10.07 3.05
C VAL A 194 23.07 9.77 2.50
N GLY A 195 23.46 8.50 2.51
CA GLY A 195 24.80 8.04 2.11
C GLY A 195 25.02 7.89 0.61
N ARG A 196 24.32 8.67 -0.23
CA ARG A 196 24.39 8.60 -1.70
C ARG A 196 24.24 9.97 -2.36
N PRO A 197 24.71 10.14 -3.61
CA PRO A 197 24.58 11.41 -4.33
C PRO A 197 23.11 11.82 -4.48
N ARG A 198 22.83 13.11 -4.31
CA ARG A 198 21.51 13.69 -4.60
C ARG A 198 21.21 13.52 -6.10
N PRO A 199 20.02 13.00 -6.47
CA PRO A 199 19.57 12.96 -7.86
C PRO A 199 19.42 14.35 -8.49
N ALA A 200 19.18 14.41 -9.79
CA ALA A 200 18.82 15.66 -10.46
C ALA A 200 17.45 16.16 -9.98
N ASP A 201 17.17 17.46 -10.08
CA ASP A 201 15.89 18.03 -9.62
C ASP A 201 14.69 17.42 -10.35
N SER A 202 14.83 17.13 -11.65
CA SER A 202 13.82 16.42 -12.44
C SER A 202 13.54 15.01 -11.93
N ASP A 203 14.55 14.29 -11.43
CA ASP A 203 14.37 12.95 -10.84
C ASP A 203 13.57 13.05 -9.53
N LEU A 204 13.78 14.12 -8.75
CA LEU A 204 13.09 14.37 -7.48
C LEU A 204 11.64 14.83 -7.69
N GLN A 205 11.39 15.75 -8.64
CA GLN A 205 10.02 16.12 -9.03
C GLN A 205 9.23 14.91 -9.51
N ALA A 206 9.84 14.07 -10.37
CA ALA A 206 9.20 12.85 -10.83
C ALA A 206 8.93 11.86 -9.68
N SER A 207 9.81 11.80 -8.68
CA SER A 207 9.61 10.98 -7.48
C SER A 207 8.44 11.47 -6.62
N LEU A 208 8.37 12.78 -6.37
CA LEU A 208 7.25 13.41 -5.67
C LEU A 208 5.92 13.12 -6.37
N TRP A 209 5.88 13.25 -7.70
CA TRP A 209 4.69 12.91 -8.47
C TRP A 209 4.32 11.43 -8.37
N ARG A 210 5.29 10.50 -8.48
CA ARG A 210 5.02 9.06 -8.33
C ARG A 210 4.39 8.75 -6.97
N ILE A 211 4.93 9.31 -5.89
CA ILE A 211 4.38 9.12 -4.53
C ILE A 211 3.00 9.77 -4.42
N GLN A 212 2.82 11.00 -4.89
CA GLN A 212 1.52 11.68 -4.91
C GLN A 212 0.46 10.87 -5.67
N SER A 213 0.83 10.29 -6.83
CA SER A 213 -0.07 9.48 -7.64
C SER A 213 -0.54 8.22 -6.91
N GLU A 214 0.23 7.67 -5.98
CA GLU A 214 -0.18 6.53 -5.18
C GLU A 214 -1.29 6.89 -4.19
N PHE A 215 -1.14 8.02 -3.48
CA PHE A 215 -2.19 8.55 -2.60
C PHE A 215 -3.48 8.82 -3.36
N LEU A 216 -3.37 9.55 -4.48
CA LEU A 216 -4.50 9.90 -5.31
C LEU A 216 -5.15 8.66 -5.93
N SER A 217 -4.35 7.68 -6.38
CA SER A 217 -4.86 6.44 -6.97
C SER A 217 -5.88 5.73 -6.08
N ARG A 218 -5.65 5.69 -4.76
CA ARG A 218 -6.59 5.08 -3.79
C ARG A 218 -7.93 5.80 -3.80
N VAL A 219 -7.91 7.14 -3.66
CA VAL A 219 -9.14 7.94 -3.58
C VAL A 219 -9.88 8.01 -4.93
N LEU A 220 -9.13 8.09 -6.04
CA LEU A 220 -9.66 8.06 -7.39
C LEU A 220 -10.27 6.70 -7.75
N ALA A 221 -9.76 5.59 -7.19
CA ALA A 221 -10.39 4.28 -7.31
C ALA A 221 -11.77 4.24 -6.61
N VAL A 222 -11.93 4.86 -5.43
CA VAL A 222 -13.25 5.02 -4.80
C VAL A 222 -14.20 5.83 -5.67
N GLY A 223 -13.74 6.98 -6.19
CA GLY A 223 -14.54 7.80 -7.10
C GLY A 223 -14.92 7.09 -8.40
N THR A 224 -14.01 6.27 -8.94
CA THR A 224 -14.26 5.41 -10.09
C THR A 224 -15.31 4.36 -9.76
N ALA A 225 -15.19 3.68 -8.62
CA ALA A 225 -16.18 2.70 -8.17
C ALA A 225 -17.59 3.29 -8.05
N LEU A 226 -17.71 4.47 -7.41
CA LEU A 226 -18.99 5.21 -7.32
C LEU A 226 -19.60 5.44 -8.72
N ARG A 227 -18.79 5.90 -9.68
CA ARG A 227 -19.25 6.12 -11.06
C ARG A 227 -19.67 4.83 -11.76
N HIS A 228 -18.91 3.76 -11.63
CA HIS A 228 -19.23 2.48 -12.27
C HIS A 228 -20.56 1.93 -11.77
N PHE A 229 -20.88 2.12 -10.48
CA PHE A 229 -22.17 1.71 -9.90
C PHE A 229 -23.29 2.76 -10.03
N GLY A 230 -23.05 3.90 -10.69
CA GLY A 230 -24.05 4.96 -10.84
C GLY A 230 -24.44 5.65 -9.53
N LEU A 231 -23.56 5.59 -8.52
CA LEU A 231 -23.77 6.19 -7.21
C LEU A 231 -23.34 7.66 -7.24
N ASP A 232 -24.31 8.58 -7.28
CA ASP A 232 -24.05 10.01 -7.26
C ASP A 232 -24.22 10.60 -5.85
N PRO A 233 -23.12 11.00 -5.16
CA PRO A 233 -23.21 11.55 -3.81
C PRO A 233 -23.87 12.94 -3.77
N ARG A 234 -24.22 13.55 -4.91
CA ARG A 234 -25.04 14.77 -4.99
C ARG A 234 -26.53 14.47 -4.88
N ALA A 235 -26.96 13.26 -5.22
CA ALA A 235 -28.36 12.85 -5.14
C ALA A 235 -28.78 12.47 -3.70
N LYS A 236 -27.89 11.79 -2.97
CA LYS A 236 -28.05 11.44 -1.56
C LYS A 236 -26.68 11.32 -0.89
N PRO A 237 -26.58 11.40 0.45
CA PRO A 237 -25.34 11.07 1.13
C PRO A 237 -25.01 9.59 0.92
N LEU A 238 -23.72 9.27 0.83
CA LEU A 238 -23.24 7.90 0.60
C LEU A 238 -22.28 7.44 1.68
N THR A 239 -22.34 6.15 2.02
CA THR A 239 -21.37 5.48 2.89
C THR A 239 -20.57 4.46 2.08
N VAL A 240 -19.25 4.59 2.10
CA VAL A 240 -18.30 3.67 1.47
C VAL A 240 -17.51 2.96 2.56
N HIS A 241 -17.50 1.62 2.55
CA HIS A 241 -16.59 0.87 3.42
C HIS A 241 -15.36 0.43 2.63
N ILE A 242 -14.18 0.62 3.21
CA ILE A 242 -12.93 0.04 2.70
C ILE A 242 -12.67 -1.24 3.49
N ALA A 243 -12.93 -2.40 2.88
CA ALA A 243 -12.73 -3.70 3.51
C ALA A 243 -11.27 -4.15 3.37
N GLY A 244 -10.71 -4.67 4.46
CA GLY A 244 -9.32 -5.13 4.51
C GLY A 244 -8.29 -4.00 4.67
N ALA A 245 -8.70 -2.85 5.20
CA ALA A 245 -7.79 -1.73 5.44
C ALA A 245 -6.62 -2.15 6.34
N SER A 246 -5.40 -1.80 5.93
CA SER A 246 -4.17 -2.17 6.61
C SER A 246 -3.37 -0.94 7.02
N HIS A 247 -2.16 -1.14 7.53
CA HIS A 247 -1.21 -0.08 7.79
C HIS A 247 -0.89 0.76 6.54
N ASN A 248 -1.00 0.19 5.33
CA ASN A 248 -0.77 0.92 4.08
C ASN A 248 -1.77 2.07 3.87
N GLU A 249 -3.00 1.91 4.38
CA GLU A 249 -4.07 2.92 4.27
C GLU A 249 -4.23 3.74 5.55
N THR A 250 -3.79 3.23 6.70
CA THR A 250 -4.15 3.80 8.02
C THR A 250 -2.98 4.37 8.81
N MET A 251 -1.74 3.97 8.53
CA MET A 251 -0.58 4.51 9.24
C MET A 251 -0.41 5.99 8.92
N GLY A 252 -0.56 6.85 9.93
CA GLY A 252 -0.49 8.30 9.75
C GLY A 252 -1.66 8.89 8.96
N ALA A 253 -2.75 8.12 8.78
CA ALA A 253 -3.90 8.58 8.01
C ALA A 253 -4.54 9.82 8.63
N ARG A 254 -4.82 10.81 7.78
CA ARG A 254 -5.39 12.09 8.16
C ARG A 254 -6.88 12.10 7.77
N PRO A 255 -7.73 12.85 8.50
CA PRO A 255 -9.14 12.99 8.14
C PRO A 255 -9.39 13.57 6.75
N THR A 256 -8.38 14.19 6.14
CA THR A 256 -8.40 14.84 4.82
C THR A 256 -7.88 13.94 3.69
N ASP A 257 -7.43 12.72 3.96
CA ASP A 257 -6.78 11.89 2.93
C ASP A 257 -7.74 11.44 1.81
N TYR A 258 -9.05 11.53 2.02
CA TYR A 258 -10.09 11.29 1.01
C TYR A 258 -10.72 12.59 0.47
N ASP A 259 -10.17 13.77 0.76
CA ASP A 259 -10.75 15.06 0.34
C ASP A 259 -10.80 15.25 -1.17
N GLU A 260 -10.05 14.47 -1.95
CA GLU A 260 -10.17 14.44 -3.40
C GLU A 260 -11.61 14.09 -3.86
N LEU A 261 -12.39 13.35 -3.05
CA LEU A 261 -13.81 13.13 -3.33
C LEU A 261 -14.65 14.41 -3.19
N ASN A 262 -14.29 15.34 -2.30
CA ASN A 262 -14.94 16.67 -2.24
C ASN A 262 -14.69 17.44 -3.54
N ASN A 263 -13.48 17.31 -4.09
CA ASN A 263 -13.07 17.97 -5.33
C ASN A 263 -13.72 17.34 -6.57
N MET A 264 -13.88 16.02 -6.58
CA MET A 264 -14.50 15.25 -7.65
C MET A 264 -16.02 15.45 -7.71
N PHE A 265 -16.68 15.62 -6.56
CA PHE A 265 -18.14 15.76 -6.45
C PHE A 265 -18.53 17.06 -5.74
N PRO A 266 -18.29 18.24 -6.34
CA PRO A 266 -18.70 19.50 -5.74
C PRO A 266 -20.22 19.51 -5.50
N GLY A 267 -20.64 19.90 -4.30
CA GLY A 267 -22.05 19.94 -3.91
C GLY A 267 -22.63 18.63 -3.37
N HIS A 268 -21.80 17.61 -3.12
CA HIS A 268 -22.28 16.34 -2.55
C HIS A 268 -22.99 16.51 -1.20
N GLN A 269 -23.97 15.64 -0.93
CA GLN A 269 -24.83 15.67 0.26
C GLN A 269 -24.17 15.06 1.50
N GLY A 270 -22.97 14.50 1.35
CA GLY A 270 -22.18 13.88 2.41
C GLY A 270 -21.57 12.58 1.91
N ILE A 271 -20.29 12.33 2.22
CA ILE A 271 -19.63 11.06 1.91
C ILE A 271 -18.97 10.58 3.20
N GLU A 272 -19.24 9.36 3.59
CA GLU A 272 -18.51 8.67 4.65
C GLU A 272 -17.61 7.60 4.04
N VAL A 273 -16.37 7.51 4.54
CA VAL A 273 -15.43 6.44 4.22
C VAL A 273 -15.03 5.75 5.54
N VAL A 274 -15.41 4.49 5.69
CA VAL A 274 -15.09 3.67 6.88
C VAL A 274 -13.98 2.68 6.53
N LEU A 275 -12.80 2.85 7.11
CA LEU A 275 -11.64 1.96 6.92
C LEU A 275 -11.74 0.78 7.88
N VAL A 276 -11.99 -0.43 7.39
CA VAL A 276 -12.21 -1.61 8.24
C VAL A 276 -11.17 -2.68 7.95
N GLY A 277 -10.39 -3.06 8.95
CA GLY A 277 -9.45 -4.18 8.79
C GLY A 277 -8.71 -4.56 10.07
N PRO A 278 -8.12 -5.76 10.12
CA PRO A 278 -7.46 -6.28 11.33
C PRO A 278 -6.16 -5.53 11.67
N GLU A 279 -5.63 -4.80 10.70
CA GLU A 279 -4.34 -4.09 10.75
C GLU A 279 -4.51 -2.57 10.70
N VAL A 280 -5.71 -2.07 11.03
CA VAL A 280 -5.93 -0.63 11.21
C VAL A 280 -5.00 -0.11 12.33
N ALA A 281 -4.20 0.89 11.99
CA ALA A 281 -3.34 1.60 12.92
C ALA A 281 -4.14 2.62 13.75
N ASP A 282 -3.68 2.88 14.98
CA ASP A 282 -4.25 3.93 15.83
C ASP A 282 -3.86 5.31 15.28
N GLY A 283 -4.79 6.26 15.25
CA GLY A 283 -4.54 7.60 14.74
C GLY A 283 -5.77 8.49 14.67
N PRO A 284 -5.67 9.66 14.01
CA PRO A 284 -6.75 10.65 13.94
C PRO A 284 -8.05 10.15 13.28
N VAL A 285 -7.97 9.11 12.44
CA VAL A 285 -9.12 8.49 11.78
C VAL A 285 -9.71 7.33 12.58
N THR A 286 -9.05 6.85 13.63
CA THR A 286 -9.54 5.78 14.53
C THR A 286 -10.58 6.36 15.49
N ARG A 287 -11.74 6.67 14.93
CA ARG A 287 -12.89 7.26 15.60
C ARG A 287 -14.17 6.54 15.14
N PRO A 288 -15.27 6.60 15.91
CA PRO A 288 -16.46 5.83 15.61
C PRO A 288 -17.02 6.13 14.20
N PRO A 289 -17.49 5.12 13.46
CA PRO A 289 -18.29 5.34 12.26
C PRO A 289 -19.59 6.07 12.59
N LEU A 290 -20.19 6.71 11.60
CA LEU A 290 -21.44 7.42 11.78
C LEU A 290 -22.62 6.44 11.73
N ARG A 291 -23.57 6.64 12.64
CA ARG A 291 -24.88 5.95 12.61
C ARG A 291 -25.81 6.48 11.52
N SER A 292 -25.46 7.63 10.93
CA SER A 292 -26.26 8.34 9.94
C SER A 292 -25.35 9.15 9.01
N PHE A 293 -25.93 9.98 8.15
CA PHE A 293 -25.18 10.62 7.08
C PHE A 293 -24.08 11.57 7.55
N GLY A 294 -22.97 11.57 6.80
CA GLY A 294 -21.87 12.51 6.96
C GLY A 294 -22.25 13.96 6.67
N PRO A 295 -21.43 14.93 7.13
CA PRO A 295 -21.65 16.34 6.88
C PRO A 295 -21.70 16.67 5.38
N ARG A 296 -22.64 17.54 4.97
CA ARG A 296 -22.74 18.01 3.58
C ARG A 296 -21.41 18.63 3.11
N GLN A 297 -21.05 18.34 1.86
CA GLN A 297 -19.83 18.83 1.21
C GLN A 297 -18.53 18.55 1.97
N ARG A 298 -18.53 17.51 2.82
CA ARG A 298 -17.34 17.06 3.54
C ARG A 298 -17.29 15.53 3.55
N VAL A 299 -16.11 14.99 3.28
CA VAL A 299 -15.83 13.58 3.50
C VAL A 299 -15.56 13.36 4.99
N TYR A 300 -16.24 12.39 5.57
CA TYR A 300 -15.97 11.91 6.93
C TYR A 300 -15.22 10.58 6.84
N VAL A 301 -13.99 10.55 7.34
CA VAL A 301 -13.20 9.31 7.44
C VAL A 301 -13.24 8.78 8.87
N SER A 302 -13.53 7.48 9.02
CA SER A 302 -13.45 6.73 10.26
C SER A 302 -12.70 5.42 10.03
N ALA A 303 -12.28 4.74 11.10
CA ALA A 303 -11.56 3.49 11.01
C ALA A 303 -11.95 2.54 12.15
N HIS A 304 -12.09 1.25 11.83
CA HIS A 304 -12.47 0.19 12.75
C HIS A 304 -11.50 -0.98 12.64
N LYS A 305 -10.86 -1.34 13.77
CA LYS A 305 -9.93 -2.46 13.83
C LYS A 305 -10.69 -3.77 14.02
N GLY A 306 -10.74 -4.60 12.98
CA GLY A 306 -11.43 -5.89 12.99
C GLY A 306 -11.55 -6.52 11.61
N LEU A 307 -11.92 -7.79 11.55
CA LEU A 307 -12.31 -8.43 10.29
C LEU A 307 -13.63 -7.82 9.80
N TYR A 308 -13.76 -7.64 8.48
CA TYR A 308 -14.92 -6.93 7.93
C TYR A 308 -16.26 -7.61 8.24
N HIS A 309 -16.31 -8.95 8.22
CA HIS A 309 -17.51 -9.71 8.57
C HIS A 309 -17.88 -9.58 10.05
N HIS A 310 -16.90 -9.53 10.97
CA HIS A 310 -17.20 -9.22 12.38
C HIS A 310 -17.65 -7.77 12.57
N PHE A 311 -17.04 -6.80 11.88
CA PHE A 311 -17.51 -5.42 11.90
C PHE A 311 -18.96 -5.30 11.44
N TRP A 312 -19.34 -6.06 10.41
CA TRP A 312 -20.72 -6.12 9.95
C TRP A 312 -21.67 -6.61 11.04
N GLU A 313 -21.42 -7.80 11.60
CA GLU A 313 -22.25 -8.41 12.65
C GLU A 313 -22.30 -7.56 13.92
N ASP A 314 -21.15 -7.04 14.35
CA ASP A 314 -21.04 -6.37 15.64
C ASP A 314 -21.44 -4.91 15.64
N VAL A 315 -21.38 -4.24 14.48
CA VAL A 315 -21.56 -2.79 14.39
C VAL A 315 -22.64 -2.42 13.37
N VAL A 316 -22.59 -2.96 12.15
CA VAL A 316 -23.55 -2.60 11.09
C VAL A 316 -24.94 -3.19 11.36
N GLU A 317 -25.04 -4.46 11.72
CA GLU A 317 -26.32 -5.11 12.03
C GLU A 317 -26.98 -4.55 13.30
N LYS A 318 -26.18 -4.03 14.23
CA LYS A 318 -26.64 -3.37 15.45
C LYS A 318 -26.97 -1.88 15.24
N GLU A 319 -26.93 -1.39 14.00
CA GLU A 319 -27.20 0.01 13.62
C GLU A 319 -26.28 1.02 14.31
N GLU A 320 -25.08 0.58 14.71
CA GLU A 320 -24.04 1.45 15.27
C GLU A 320 -23.16 2.09 14.17
N ALA A 321 -23.24 1.56 12.95
CA ALA A 321 -22.69 2.14 11.72
C ALA A 321 -23.73 2.04 10.58
N ALA A 322 -23.69 3.00 9.65
CA ALA A 322 -24.52 2.93 8.45
C ALA A 322 -24.18 1.70 7.58
N LYS A 323 -25.18 1.13 6.90
CA LYS A 323 -24.94 0.14 5.85
C LYS A 323 -24.23 0.81 4.66
N PRO A 324 -23.27 0.13 4.02
CA PRO A 324 -22.54 0.71 2.90
C PRO A 324 -23.41 0.76 1.64
N ASP A 325 -23.29 1.85 0.88
CA ASP A 325 -23.73 1.89 -0.52
C ASP A 325 -22.70 1.22 -1.46
N LEU A 326 -21.44 1.14 -1.02
CA LEU A 326 -20.33 0.59 -1.77
C LEU A 326 -19.27 0.01 -0.82
N VAL A 327 -18.72 -1.15 -1.18
CA VAL A 327 -17.52 -1.70 -0.55
C VAL A 327 -16.35 -1.66 -1.53
N VAL A 328 -15.21 -1.14 -1.09
CA VAL A 328 -13.96 -1.12 -1.85
C VAL A 328 -12.91 -1.94 -1.12
N GLY A 329 -12.11 -2.70 -1.86
CA GLY A 329 -11.00 -3.47 -1.32
C GLY A 329 -9.72 -3.13 -2.07
N PHE A 330 -8.72 -2.58 -1.37
CA PHE A 330 -7.41 -2.34 -1.94
C PHE A 330 -6.53 -3.56 -1.76
N HIS A 331 -6.14 -4.19 -2.86
CA HIS A 331 -5.20 -5.31 -2.88
C HIS A 331 -5.52 -6.41 -1.85
N PRO A 332 -6.75 -6.97 -1.87
CA PRO A 332 -7.24 -7.83 -0.79
C PRO A 332 -6.43 -9.13 -0.63
N GLY A 333 -5.71 -9.56 -1.68
CA GLY A 333 -4.70 -10.61 -1.57
C GLY A 333 -5.24 -12.02 -1.33
N PHE A 334 -6.56 -12.24 -1.34
CA PHE A 334 -7.17 -13.56 -1.12
C PHE A 334 -6.73 -14.63 -2.15
N HIS A 335 -6.19 -14.24 -3.30
CA HIS A 335 -5.62 -15.17 -4.29
C HIS A 335 -4.20 -15.65 -3.94
N ALA A 336 -3.50 -14.99 -3.01
CA ALA A 336 -2.07 -15.17 -2.84
C ALA A 336 -1.70 -16.47 -2.12
N ASN A 337 -2.54 -16.94 -1.19
CA ASN A 337 -2.43 -18.26 -0.56
C ASN A 337 -3.76 -18.69 0.08
N GLN A 338 -3.84 -19.98 0.44
CA GLN A 338 -5.04 -20.59 1.01
C GLN A 338 -5.48 -19.94 2.33
N GLY A 339 -4.55 -19.61 3.23
CA GLY A 339 -4.90 -18.97 4.50
C GLY A 339 -5.56 -17.61 4.30
N LEU A 340 -5.04 -16.79 3.37
CA LEU A 340 -5.66 -15.51 3.00
C LEU A 340 -7.06 -15.69 2.40
N LEU A 341 -7.26 -16.71 1.57
CA LEU A 341 -8.58 -17.04 1.05
C LEU A 341 -9.55 -17.41 2.16
N GLU A 342 -9.14 -18.29 3.08
CA GLU A 342 -9.97 -18.70 4.23
C GLU A 342 -10.37 -17.51 5.11
N GLY A 343 -9.45 -16.56 5.35
CA GLY A 343 -9.75 -15.34 6.10
C GLY A 343 -10.71 -14.38 5.39
N TRP A 344 -10.66 -14.31 4.06
CA TRP A 344 -11.54 -13.47 3.25
C TRP A 344 -12.89 -14.12 2.91
N LEU A 345 -12.98 -15.45 2.95
CA LEU A 345 -14.16 -16.19 2.51
C LEU A 345 -15.46 -15.71 3.17
N PRO A 346 -15.56 -15.51 4.50
CA PRO A 346 -16.78 -15.01 5.13
C PRO A 346 -17.15 -13.62 4.62
N THR A 347 -16.16 -12.74 4.39
CA THR A 347 -16.40 -11.41 3.84
C THR A 347 -16.89 -11.48 2.39
N LEU A 348 -16.29 -12.32 1.54
CA LEU A 348 -16.73 -12.46 0.15
C LEU A 348 -18.16 -13.00 0.06
N LEU A 349 -18.50 -14.01 0.87
CA LEU A 349 -19.86 -14.56 0.92
C LEU A 349 -20.87 -13.52 1.43
N LEU A 350 -20.51 -12.75 2.46
CA LEU A 350 -21.34 -11.65 2.96
C LEU A 350 -21.63 -10.61 1.87
N LEU A 351 -20.59 -10.14 1.15
CA LEU A 351 -20.76 -9.17 0.07
C LEU A 351 -21.68 -9.70 -1.05
N ARG A 352 -21.57 -10.99 -1.37
CA ARG A 352 -22.42 -11.68 -2.36
C ARG A 352 -23.87 -11.76 -1.87
N ASP A 353 -24.07 -12.31 -0.68
CA ASP A 353 -25.39 -12.71 -0.18
C ASP A 353 -26.26 -11.49 0.19
N TYR A 354 -25.62 -10.39 0.61
CA TYR A 354 -26.28 -9.09 0.84
C TYR A 354 -26.36 -8.21 -0.41
N ASP A 355 -25.94 -8.70 -1.57
CA ASP A 355 -25.97 -7.99 -2.87
C ASP A 355 -25.27 -6.61 -2.84
N ILE A 356 -24.13 -6.53 -2.15
CA ILE A 356 -23.43 -5.26 -1.89
C ILE A 356 -22.54 -4.90 -3.10
N PRO A 357 -22.72 -3.70 -3.71
CA PRO A 357 -21.81 -3.19 -4.73
C PRO A 357 -20.36 -3.23 -4.26
N SER A 358 -19.51 -3.96 -4.98
CA SER A 358 -18.13 -4.21 -4.57
C SER A 358 -17.13 -3.92 -5.68
N PHE A 359 -16.05 -3.21 -5.34
CA PHE A 359 -14.99 -2.82 -6.27
C PHE A 359 -13.62 -3.09 -5.66
N PHE A 360 -12.91 -4.10 -6.17
CA PHE A 360 -11.59 -4.46 -5.67
C PHE A 360 -10.51 -4.09 -6.67
N THR A 361 -9.34 -3.71 -6.16
CA THR A 361 -8.16 -3.41 -6.97
C THR A 361 -7.02 -4.37 -6.67
N VAL A 362 -6.15 -4.61 -7.65
CA VAL A 362 -5.00 -5.53 -7.55
C VAL A 362 -3.76 -4.95 -8.25
N PHE A 363 -2.58 -5.52 -7.98
CA PHE A 363 -1.30 -4.96 -8.43
C PHE A 363 -0.93 -5.32 -9.87
N SER A 364 -1.49 -6.40 -10.41
CA SER A 364 -1.13 -6.90 -11.74
C SER A 364 -2.25 -7.71 -12.39
N GLU A 365 -2.12 -7.92 -13.71
CA GLU A 365 -3.03 -8.77 -14.49
C GLU A 365 -3.07 -10.22 -13.96
N ALA A 366 -1.92 -10.78 -13.58
CA ALA A 366 -1.85 -12.14 -13.01
C ALA A 366 -2.62 -12.26 -11.68
N GLU A 367 -2.60 -11.22 -10.84
CA GLU A 367 -3.40 -11.18 -9.62
C GLU A 367 -4.90 -11.03 -9.93
N LEU A 368 -5.24 -10.26 -10.96
CA LEU A 368 -6.62 -10.11 -11.43
C LEU A 368 -7.18 -11.45 -11.91
N GLU A 369 -6.47 -12.16 -12.79
CA GLU A 369 -6.87 -13.46 -13.31
C GLU A 369 -7.09 -14.49 -12.19
N ALA A 370 -6.17 -14.56 -11.23
CA ALA A 370 -6.29 -15.45 -10.08
C ALA A 370 -7.48 -15.08 -9.18
N SER A 371 -7.71 -13.78 -8.95
CA SER A 371 -8.86 -13.30 -8.18
C SER A 371 -10.18 -13.58 -8.90
N LEU A 372 -10.26 -13.43 -10.22
CA LEU A 372 -11.47 -13.72 -11.01
C LEU A 372 -11.86 -15.18 -10.94
N HIS A 373 -10.88 -16.09 -11.00
CA HIS A 373 -11.13 -17.54 -10.86
C HIS A 373 -11.83 -17.85 -9.53
N ILE A 374 -11.32 -17.31 -8.43
CA ILE A 374 -11.90 -17.50 -7.08
C ILE A 374 -13.31 -16.91 -7.01
N LEU A 375 -13.52 -15.69 -7.52
CA LEU A 375 -14.83 -15.05 -7.51
C LEU A 375 -15.86 -15.85 -8.32
N GLN A 376 -15.44 -16.46 -9.43
CA GLN A 376 -16.28 -17.35 -10.23
C GLN A 376 -16.64 -18.64 -9.49
N GLU A 377 -15.69 -19.27 -8.80
CA GLU A 377 -15.95 -20.45 -7.95
C GLU A 377 -16.93 -20.15 -6.80
N LEU A 378 -16.90 -18.93 -6.27
CA LEU A 378 -17.84 -18.44 -5.26
C LEU A 378 -19.19 -18.01 -5.86
N GLU A 379 -19.43 -18.28 -7.14
CA GLU A 379 -20.63 -17.87 -7.87
C GLU A 379 -20.92 -16.37 -7.75
N MET A 380 -19.88 -15.53 -7.72
CA MET A 380 -20.02 -14.08 -7.65
C MET A 380 -20.34 -13.52 -9.05
N HIS A 381 -21.32 -12.63 -9.14
CA HIS A 381 -21.63 -11.93 -10.40
C HIS A 381 -20.62 -10.81 -10.66
N VAL A 382 -19.55 -11.15 -11.34
CA VAL A 382 -18.57 -10.19 -11.87
C VAL A 382 -19.23 -9.41 -13.02
N ARG A 383 -19.32 -8.08 -12.85
CA ARG A 383 -19.92 -7.17 -13.83
C ARG A 383 -18.93 -6.75 -14.90
N ASP A 384 -17.70 -6.42 -14.51
CA ASP A 384 -16.57 -6.16 -15.39
C ASP A 384 -15.26 -6.15 -14.59
N SER A 385 -14.15 -6.15 -15.31
CA SER A 385 -12.80 -6.00 -14.78
C SER A 385 -11.90 -5.39 -15.85
N GLY A 386 -10.75 -4.86 -15.44
CA GLY A 386 -9.78 -4.33 -16.39
C GLY A 386 -8.70 -3.48 -15.74
N THR A 387 -7.99 -2.72 -16.57
CA THR A 387 -6.98 -1.77 -16.12
C THR A 387 -7.65 -0.57 -15.45
N ASN A 388 -7.15 -0.17 -14.29
CA ASN A 388 -7.56 1.08 -13.65
C ASN A 388 -6.82 2.25 -14.31
N PRO A 389 -7.52 3.22 -14.92
CA PRO A 389 -6.87 4.34 -15.60
C PRO A 389 -6.14 5.30 -14.63
N PHE A 390 -6.41 5.19 -13.32
CA PHE A 390 -5.73 5.92 -12.27
C PHE A 390 -4.76 5.02 -11.47
N SER A 391 -4.17 4.01 -12.11
CA SER A 391 -3.09 3.21 -11.51
C SER A 391 -1.96 4.12 -11.02
N ALA A 392 -1.44 3.83 -9.81
CA ALA A 392 -0.31 4.58 -9.27
C ALA A 392 0.92 4.49 -10.20
N GLN A 393 1.70 5.56 -10.27
CA GLN A 393 2.92 5.59 -11.10
C GLN A 393 4.19 5.21 -10.32
N LYS A 394 4.09 5.01 -9.00
CA LYS A 394 5.18 4.55 -8.14
C LYS A 394 5.44 3.04 -8.37
N PRO A 395 6.65 2.63 -8.80
CA PRO A 395 6.98 1.23 -8.90
C PRO A 395 7.25 0.64 -7.52
N GLU A 396 6.55 -0.45 -7.19
CA GLU A 396 6.73 -1.19 -5.94
C GLU A 396 7.58 -2.45 -6.16
N GLN A 397 8.65 -2.58 -5.38
CA GLN A 397 9.61 -3.67 -5.50
C GLN A 397 9.28 -4.82 -4.54
N ARG A 398 9.25 -6.05 -5.06
CA ARG A 398 9.35 -7.25 -4.21
C ARG A 398 10.78 -7.43 -3.69
N HIS A 399 11.05 -7.01 -2.45
CA HIS A 399 12.41 -6.99 -1.89
C HIS A 399 13.11 -8.35 -1.86
N SER A 400 12.41 -9.46 -1.57
CA SER A 400 12.99 -10.82 -1.60
C SER A 400 13.25 -11.36 -3.01
N SER A 401 12.84 -10.65 -4.06
CA SER A 401 13.07 -11.04 -5.46
C SER A 401 13.27 -9.79 -6.32
N PRO A 402 14.37 -9.05 -6.11
CA PRO A 402 14.55 -7.69 -6.65
C PRO A 402 14.66 -7.65 -8.17
N ASN A 403 14.86 -8.79 -8.84
CA ASN A 403 14.86 -8.92 -10.29
C ASN A 403 13.48 -9.11 -10.92
N LYS A 404 12.43 -9.32 -10.12
CA LYS A 404 11.06 -9.29 -10.64
C LYS A 404 10.71 -7.88 -11.08
N ALA A 405 9.89 -7.77 -12.12
CA ALA A 405 9.35 -6.48 -12.52
C ALA A 405 8.58 -5.86 -11.35
N PRO A 406 8.79 -4.57 -11.05
CA PRO A 406 7.97 -3.87 -10.06
C PRO A 406 6.50 -3.86 -10.46
N VAL A 407 5.64 -3.80 -9.45
CA VAL A 407 4.19 -3.70 -9.62
C VAL A 407 3.72 -2.28 -9.29
N TYR A 408 2.44 -1.99 -9.53
CA TYR A 408 1.88 -0.65 -9.33
C TYR A 408 0.58 -0.74 -8.54
N CYS A 409 0.43 0.12 -7.54
CA CYS A 409 -0.78 0.17 -6.72
C CYS A 409 -2.02 0.49 -7.59
N ASN A 410 -3.13 -0.13 -7.22
CA ASN A 410 -4.42 -0.10 -7.91
C ASN A 410 -4.32 -0.21 -9.43
N SER A 411 -3.50 -1.14 -9.95
CA SER A 411 -3.24 -1.23 -11.40
C SER A 411 -4.43 -1.78 -12.18
N HIS A 412 -5.10 -2.76 -11.60
CA HIS A 412 -6.28 -3.39 -12.19
C HIS A 412 -7.43 -3.38 -11.19
N TYR A 413 -8.64 -3.58 -11.68
CA TYR A 413 -9.82 -3.67 -10.85
C TYR A 413 -10.75 -4.82 -11.28
N VAL A 414 -11.58 -5.26 -10.35
CA VAL A 414 -12.74 -6.12 -10.58
C VAL A 414 -13.96 -5.51 -9.90
N ARG A 415 -15.06 -5.43 -10.63
CA ARG A 415 -16.36 -4.97 -10.14
C ARG A 415 -17.33 -6.15 -10.11
N PHE A 416 -17.97 -6.37 -8.96
CA PHE A 416 -18.94 -7.44 -8.79
C PHE A 416 -20.06 -7.03 -7.84
N GLN A 417 -21.21 -7.70 -7.95
CA GLN A 417 -22.35 -7.47 -7.06
C GLN A 417 -23.33 -8.64 -7.17
N GLY A 418 -23.60 -9.30 -6.03
CA GLY A 418 -24.57 -10.38 -5.93
C GLY A 418 -24.08 -11.71 -6.50
N SER A 419 -24.96 -12.71 -6.46
CA SER A 419 -24.69 -14.03 -7.03
C SER A 419 -24.86 -14.06 -8.55
N LEU A 420 -24.13 -14.95 -9.22
CA LEU A 420 -24.26 -15.20 -10.67
C LEU A 420 -25.74 -15.45 -11.02
N PRO A 421 -26.28 -14.76 -12.04
CA PRO A 421 -27.62 -15.07 -12.53
C PRO A 421 -27.68 -16.53 -12.94
N ARG A 422 -28.69 -17.26 -12.46
CA ARG A 422 -28.98 -18.60 -13.00
C ARG A 422 -29.39 -18.42 -14.46
N ALA A 423 -28.79 -19.20 -15.36
CA ALA A 423 -29.29 -19.27 -16.73
C ALA A 423 -30.68 -19.90 -16.69
N ASP A 424 -31.68 -19.15 -17.13
CA ASP A 424 -33.07 -19.62 -17.28
C ASP A 424 -33.20 -20.70 -18.35
#